data_AF-A0ABD5W2U6-F1
#
_entry.id   AF-A0ABD5W2U6-F1
#
_cell.length_a   1.000
_cell.length_b   1.000
_cell.length_c   1.000
_cell.angle_alpha   90.00
_cell.angle_beta   90.00
_cell.angle_gamma   90.00
#
_symmetry.space_group_name_H-M   'P 1'
#
loop_
_entity.id
_entity.type
_entity.pdbx_description
1 polymer ?
#
loop_
_entity_poly.entity_id
_entity_poly.type
_entity_poly.pdbx_seq_one_letter_code
_entity_poly.pdbx_strand_id
1 'polypeptide(L)'
;MGNNSSALSRRRLLTATGALSATALAGCLGSDGGGGHGDEQLADTRERPLPEGAENCVSTMGIERDPDGLTAKENVDYQYHPNYTGDSGFIELCANCQFFCPGNQFDSGIGACAAVEGGIYSQDWCALWQPVEGLEQQERSRARGSQTDT
;
A
#
# COMPACT_ATOMS: atom_id res chain seq x y z
N MET A 1 -2.91 28.23 -36.60
CA MET A 1 -2.55 27.03 -37.37
C MET A 1 -3.28 25.85 -36.75
N GLY A 2 -4.05 25.09 -37.55
CA GLY A 2 -4.45 23.72 -37.21
C GLY A 2 -3.19 22.84 -37.01
N ASN A 3 -3.27 21.62 -36.50
CA ASN A 3 -4.05 20.52 -37.06
C ASN A 3 -4.42 19.49 -36.00
N ASN A 4 -5.48 18.77 -36.32
CA ASN A 4 -6.25 17.82 -35.53
C ASN A 4 -5.54 16.49 -35.19
N SER A 5 -5.96 15.94 -34.05
CA SER A 5 -6.27 14.54 -33.73
C SER A 5 -5.95 13.45 -34.77
N SER A 6 -5.19 12.45 -34.33
CA SER A 6 -5.25 11.04 -34.75
C SER A 6 -4.59 10.23 -33.61
N ALA A 7 -5.30 9.83 -32.56
CA ALA A 7 -6.20 8.68 -32.52
C ALA A 7 -5.67 7.48 -33.33
N LEU A 8 -5.47 6.36 -32.62
CA LEU A 8 -5.26 4.99 -33.10
C LEU A 8 -3.83 4.61 -33.51
N SER A 9 -3.12 3.94 -32.59
CA SER A 9 -2.51 2.66 -32.95
C SER A 9 -2.42 1.73 -31.74
N ARG A 10 -3.60 1.39 -31.18
CA ARG A 10 -3.80 0.11 -30.48
C ARG A 10 -3.74 -0.99 -31.53
N ARG A 11 -2.55 -1.39 -31.97
CA ARG A 11 -2.38 -2.61 -32.77
C ARG A 11 -1.90 -3.73 -31.86
N ARG A 12 -2.92 -4.37 -31.25
CA ARG A 12 -2.92 -5.76 -30.83
C ARG A 12 -2.38 -6.62 -31.98
N LEU A 13 -1.23 -7.24 -31.79
CA LEU A 13 -0.75 -8.32 -32.64
C LEU A 13 -0.92 -9.62 -31.84
N LEU A 14 -2.15 -10.15 -31.87
CA LEU A 14 -2.41 -11.55 -31.53
C LEU A 14 -2.12 -12.35 -32.80
N THR A 15 -0.90 -12.86 -32.91
CA THR A 15 -0.55 -13.83 -33.95
C THR A 15 -0.97 -15.21 -33.47
N ALA A 16 -2.19 -15.59 -33.83
CA ALA A 16 -2.69 -16.95 -33.74
C ALA A 16 -2.06 -17.79 -34.86
N THR A 17 -1.06 -18.60 -34.54
CA THR A 17 -0.63 -19.71 -35.40
C THR A 17 -1.02 -21.02 -34.73
N GLY A 18 -2.16 -21.55 -35.17
CA GLY A 18 -2.52 -22.94 -34.96
C GLY A 18 -1.76 -23.82 -35.96
N ALA A 19 -1.13 -24.88 -35.46
CA ALA A 19 -0.70 -26.02 -36.24
C ALA A 19 -1.10 -27.30 -35.49
N LEU A 20 -1.86 -28.12 -36.20
CA LEU A 20 -2.54 -29.33 -35.74
C LEU A 20 -1.54 -30.48 -35.58
N SER A 21 -1.53 -31.12 -34.42
CA SER A 21 -1.01 -32.49 -34.26
C SER A 21 -2.08 -33.31 -33.56
N ALA A 22 -2.83 -34.06 -34.36
CA ALA A 22 -3.81 -35.02 -33.87
C ALA A 22 -3.08 -36.30 -33.42
N THR A 23 -3.02 -36.53 -32.12
CA THR A 23 -2.81 -37.88 -31.55
C THR A 23 -4.08 -38.26 -30.79
N ALA A 24 -4.85 -39.15 -31.39
CA ALA A 24 -6.03 -39.74 -30.79
C ALA A 24 -5.60 -40.76 -29.71
N LEU A 25 -5.84 -40.44 -28.45
CA LEU A 25 -5.99 -41.42 -27.38
C LEU A 25 -7.33 -41.13 -26.69
N ALA A 26 -8.24 -42.09 -26.78
CA ALA A 26 -9.57 -42.03 -26.22
C ALA A 26 -9.53 -41.98 -24.68
N GLY A 27 -10.38 -41.14 -24.07
CA GLY A 27 -10.65 -41.17 -22.63
C GLY A 27 -11.43 -39.97 -22.10
N CYS A 28 -12.75 -40.14 -21.97
CA CYS A 28 -13.76 -39.33 -21.26
C CYS A 28 -14.19 -37.96 -21.81
N LEU A 29 -15.37 -38.02 -22.42
CA LEU A 29 -16.38 -36.97 -22.59
C LEU A 29 -16.66 -36.15 -21.31
N GLY A 30 -17.00 -34.87 -21.51
CA GLY A 30 -17.57 -34.00 -20.48
C GLY A 30 -17.37 -32.51 -20.78
N SER A 31 -18.02 -32.00 -21.82
CA SER A 31 -18.23 -30.56 -22.00
C SER A 31 -19.48 -30.13 -21.24
N ASP A 32 -19.39 -29.06 -20.46
CA ASP A 32 -20.39 -28.01 -20.19
C ASP A 32 -19.72 -27.08 -19.16
N GLY A 33 -19.36 -25.84 -19.48
CA GLY A 33 -20.32 -24.75 -19.63
C GLY A 33 -20.52 -24.08 -18.26
N GLY A 34 -19.86 -22.95 -18.02
CA GLY A 34 -20.08 -22.20 -16.78
C GLY A 34 -19.03 -21.15 -16.51
N GLY A 35 -19.35 -19.90 -16.84
CA GLY A 35 -18.50 -18.77 -16.52
C GLY A 35 -18.28 -18.65 -15.01
N GLY A 36 -17.01 -18.58 -14.65
CA GLY A 36 -16.55 -17.93 -13.44
C GLY A 36 -15.32 -17.15 -13.88
N HIS A 37 -15.49 -15.87 -14.17
CA HIS A 37 -14.37 -14.94 -14.13
C HIS A 37 -14.00 -14.84 -12.64
N GLY A 38 -13.33 -15.87 -12.13
CA GLY A 38 -12.55 -15.74 -10.93
C GLY A 38 -11.43 -14.82 -11.34
N ASP A 39 -11.59 -13.55 -11.01
CA ASP A 39 -10.47 -12.72 -10.64
C ASP A 39 -9.67 -13.49 -9.58
N GLU A 40 -8.78 -14.38 -10.03
CA GLU A 40 -7.57 -14.66 -9.27
C GLU A 40 -6.76 -13.35 -9.32
N GLN A 41 -7.25 -12.35 -8.58
CA GLN A 41 -6.48 -11.21 -8.14
C GLN A 41 -5.28 -11.84 -7.47
N LEU A 42 -4.13 -11.84 -8.15
CA LEU A 42 -2.86 -12.12 -7.52
C LEU A 42 -2.80 -11.17 -6.33
N ALA A 43 -3.06 -11.70 -5.13
CA ALA A 43 -2.99 -10.91 -3.92
C ALA A 43 -1.59 -10.30 -3.90
N ASP A 44 -1.50 -8.96 -3.92
CA ASP A 44 -0.22 -8.32 -3.71
C ASP A 44 0.27 -8.85 -2.37
N THR A 45 1.38 -9.58 -2.35
CA THR A 45 1.89 -10.22 -1.12
C THR A 45 2.31 -9.19 -0.07
N ARG A 46 2.26 -7.90 -0.42
CA ARG A 46 2.44 -6.74 0.46
C ARG A 46 1.16 -6.25 1.11
N GLU A 47 -0.02 -6.60 0.58
CA GLU A 47 -1.30 -6.44 1.28
C GLU A 47 -1.22 -7.20 2.61
N ARG A 48 -1.55 -6.52 3.70
CA ARG A 48 -1.53 -7.10 5.04
C ARG A 48 -2.92 -6.96 5.65
N PRO A 49 -3.48 -8.06 6.20
CA PRO A 49 -4.71 -7.94 6.95
C PRO A 49 -4.48 -7.02 8.15
N LEU A 50 -5.56 -6.38 8.60
CA LEU A 50 -5.55 -5.68 9.87
C LEU A 50 -5.20 -6.68 10.99
N PRO A 51 -4.25 -6.37 11.89
CA PRO A 51 -3.95 -7.25 13.00
C PRO A 51 -5.12 -7.28 14.00
N GLU A 52 -5.30 -8.43 14.67
CA GLU A 52 -6.36 -8.60 15.68
C GLU A 52 -6.24 -7.54 16.79
N GLY A 53 -7.38 -6.94 17.15
CA GLY A 53 -7.45 -5.91 18.18
C GLY A 53 -7.09 -4.50 17.70
N ALA A 54 -6.64 -4.34 16.45
CA ALA A 54 -6.32 -3.04 15.89
C ALA A 54 -7.53 -2.28 15.34
N GLU A 55 -8.74 -2.85 15.39
CA GLU A 55 -9.97 -2.19 14.95
C GLU A 55 -10.22 -0.88 15.72
N ASN A 56 -9.87 -0.85 17.00
CA ASN A 56 -10.03 0.30 17.89
C ASN A 56 -8.67 0.85 18.34
N CYS A 57 -7.64 0.78 17.49
CA CYS A 57 -6.32 1.24 17.88
C CYS A 57 -6.30 2.75 18.15
N VAL A 58 -5.40 3.15 19.06
CA VAL A 58 -5.10 4.55 19.32
C VAL A 58 -3.71 4.85 18.76
N SER A 59 -3.60 5.94 18.00
CA SER A 59 -2.34 6.36 17.41
C SER A 59 -1.36 6.89 18.45
N THR A 60 -0.10 7.08 18.05
CA THR A 60 0.92 7.74 18.89
C THR A 60 0.49 9.14 19.38
N MET A 61 -0.41 9.81 18.67
CA MET A 61 -0.95 11.14 19.03
C MET A 61 -2.33 11.09 19.69
N GLY A 62 -2.82 9.91 20.09
CA GLY A 62 -4.11 9.78 20.76
C GLY A 62 -5.31 9.79 19.82
N ILE A 63 -5.11 9.61 18.51
CA ILE A 63 -6.20 9.58 17.53
C ILE A 63 -6.79 8.17 17.54
N GLU A 64 -8.07 8.06 17.89
CA GLU A 64 -8.80 6.80 17.87
C GLU A 64 -9.16 6.41 16.43
N ARG A 65 -8.95 5.14 16.08
CA ARG A 65 -9.36 4.57 14.80
C ARG A 65 -10.86 4.37 14.79
N ASP A 66 -11.52 4.91 13.78
CA ASP A 66 -12.93 4.67 13.47
C ASP A 66 -13.03 3.67 12.30
N PRO A 67 -13.48 2.42 12.52
CA PRO A 67 -13.64 1.42 11.46
C PRO A 67 -14.53 1.86 10.30
N ASP A 68 -15.49 2.76 10.53
CA ASP A 68 -16.43 3.24 9.52
C ASP A 68 -15.88 4.46 8.74
N GLY A 69 -14.78 5.05 9.22
CA GLY A 69 -14.18 6.29 8.69
C GLY A 69 -12.86 6.09 7.92
N LEU A 70 -12.52 4.86 7.55
CA LEU A 70 -11.23 4.53 6.95
C LEU A 70 -11.18 4.81 5.45
N THR A 71 -9.98 5.13 4.96
CA THR A 71 -9.69 5.24 3.53
C THR A 71 -8.86 4.04 3.06
N ALA A 72 -9.29 3.43 1.95
CA ALA A 72 -8.54 2.35 1.30
C ALA A 72 -7.14 2.80 0.85
N LYS A 73 -6.17 1.87 0.82
CA LYS A 73 -4.77 2.16 0.48
C LYS A 73 -4.61 2.74 -0.93
N GLU A 74 -5.40 2.23 -1.87
CA GLU A 74 -5.41 2.68 -3.26
C GLU A 74 -5.82 4.15 -3.43
N ASN A 75 -6.49 4.73 -2.43
CA ASN A 75 -6.99 6.11 -2.45
C ASN A 75 -6.08 7.12 -1.73
N VAL A 76 -4.98 6.66 -1.12
CA VAL A 76 -4.05 7.52 -0.34
C VAL A 76 -2.62 7.50 -0.88
N ASP A 77 -2.41 7.04 -2.12
CA ASP A 77 -1.08 6.89 -2.71
C ASP A 77 -0.12 6.10 -1.78
N TYR A 78 -0.61 4.95 -1.29
CA TYR A 78 0.14 4.13 -0.35
C TYR A 78 1.41 3.57 -0.99
N GLN A 79 2.54 3.73 -0.31
CA GLN A 79 3.86 3.26 -0.71
C GLN A 79 4.39 2.27 0.33
N TYR A 80 4.87 1.12 -0.14
CA TYR A 80 5.47 0.05 0.68
C TYR A 80 6.95 0.32 1.03
N HIS A 81 7.30 1.60 1.14
CA HIS A 81 8.62 2.10 1.48
C HIS A 81 8.50 3.54 2.00
N PRO A 82 9.54 4.07 2.66
CA PRO A 82 9.54 5.45 3.11
C PRO A 82 9.47 6.43 1.93
N ASN A 83 8.97 7.64 2.18
CA ASN A 83 9.15 8.76 1.27
C ASN A 83 10.45 9.50 1.61
N TYR A 84 11.43 9.40 0.70
CA TYR A 84 12.74 10.04 0.84
C TYR A 84 12.82 11.45 0.23
N THR A 85 11.75 11.87 -0.45
CA THR A 85 11.70 13.13 -1.21
C THR A 85 10.70 14.14 -0.62
N GLY A 86 10.23 13.88 0.60
CA GLY A 86 9.30 14.75 1.31
C GLY A 86 9.87 16.14 1.60
N ASP A 87 8.99 17.14 1.65
CA ASP A 87 9.36 18.55 1.86
C ASP A 87 9.69 18.87 3.32
N SER A 88 9.43 17.93 4.24
CA SER A 88 9.67 18.06 5.68
C SER A 88 11.16 18.12 6.07
N GLY A 89 12.05 17.72 5.15
CA GLY A 89 13.49 17.72 5.37
C GLY A 89 14.01 16.52 6.16
N PHE A 90 13.19 15.48 6.33
CA PHE A 90 13.57 14.18 6.87
C PHE A 90 12.83 13.06 6.11
N ILE A 91 13.18 11.80 6.44
CA ILE A 91 12.54 10.62 5.83
C ILE A 91 11.14 10.47 6.41
N GLU A 92 10.12 10.55 5.57
CA GLU A 92 8.73 10.42 5.98
C GLU A 92 8.30 8.95 5.93
N LEU A 93 7.77 8.44 7.04
CA LEU A 93 7.34 7.05 7.18
C LEU A 93 6.23 6.91 8.21
N CYS A 94 5.51 5.80 8.22
CA CYS A 94 4.39 5.61 9.14
C CYS A 94 4.83 5.74 10.60
N ALA A 95 6.01 5.26 11.00
CA ALA A 95 6.49 5.36 12.39
C ALA A 95 6.65 6.80 12.91
N ASN A 96 6.77 7.80 12.04
CA ASN A 96 6.83 9.22 12.41
C ASN A 96 5.58 10.01 11.96
N CYS A 97 4.51 9.30 11.59
CA CYS A 97 3.20 9.86 11.26
C CYS A 97 2.29 9.93 12.50
N GLN A 98 1.55 11.02 12.68
CA GLN A 98 0.59 11.18 13.78
C GLN A 98 -0.53 10.13 13.82
N PHE A 99 -0.85 9.51 12.67
CA PHE A 99 -1.95 8.54 12.55
C PHE A 99 -1.51 7.10 12.82
N PHE A 100 -0.22 6.84 12.98
CA PHE A 100 0.26 5.47 13.11
C PHE A 100 -0.12 4.86 14.47
N CYS A 101 -0.65 3.65 14.43
CA CYS A 101 -0.88 2.77 15.57
C CYS A 101 0.28 1.76 15.64
N PRO A 102 1.21 1.91 16.60
CA PRO A 102 2.39 1.05 16.68
C PRO A 102 2.09 -0.44 16.80
N GLY A 103 2.88 -1.25 16.08
CA GLY A 103 2.73 -2.70 16.02
C GLY A 103 3.04 -3.44 17.34
N ASN A 104 3.79 -2.81 18.25
CA ASN A 104 4.05 -3.36 19.59
C ASN A 104 2.81 -3.40 20.49
N GLN A 105 1.68 -2.83 20.03
CA GLN A 105 0.37 -2.98 20.65
C GLN A 105 -0.32 -4.28 20.23
N PHE A 106 0.25 -5.05 19.29
CA PHE A 106 -0.38 -6.24 18.70
C PHE A 106 0.62 -7.40 18.58
N ASP A 107 0.13 -8.64 18.68
CA ASP A 107 0.99 -9.83 18.68
C ASP A 107 1.72 -10.08 17.35
N SER A 108 1.18 -9.56 16.25
CA SER A 108 1.79 -9.68 14.92
C SER A 108 3.03 -8.81 14.72
N GLY A 109 3.23 -7.79 15.56
CA GLY A 109 4.24 -6.73 15.35
C GLY A 109 3.94 -5.82 14.14
N ILE A 110 2.88 -6.07 13.38
CA ILE A 110 2.38 -5.21 12.31
C ILE A 110 1.51 -4.13 12.95
N GLY A 111 1.68 -2.87 12.54
CA GLY A 111 0.88 -1.76 13.03
C GLY A 111 -0.44 -1.59 12.28
N ALA A 112 -1.13 -0.51 12.61
CA ALA A 112 -2.30 -0.01 11.89
C ALA A 112 -2.20 1.51 11.72
N CYS A 113 -3.23 2.13 11.16
CA CYS A 113 -3.32 3.59 10.99
C CYS A 113 -4.70 4.05 11.42
N ALA A 114 -4.86 5.17 12.12
CA ALA A 114 -6.18 5.66 12.50
C ALA A 114 -7.07 6.04 11.29
N ALA A 115 -6.48 6.26 10.10
CA ALA A 115 -7.18 6.76 8.90
C ALA A 115 -7.15 5.80 7.69
N VAL A 116 -6.30 4.77 7.68
CA VAL A 116 -6.07 3.92 6.51
C VAL A 116 -6.41 2.46 6.81
N GLU A 117 -7.05 1.79 5.86
CA GLU A 117 -7.43 0.37 5.96
C GLU A 117 -6.23 -0.59 6.02
N GLY A 118 -6.47 -1.77 6.62
CA GLY A 118 -5.50 -2.87 6.66
C GLY A 118 -4.33 -2.68 7.63
N GLY A 119 -3.39 -3.63 7.57
CA GLY A 119 -2.15 -3.61 8.35
C GLY A 119 -1.10 -2.68 7.73
N ILE A 120 -0.32 -2.02 8.60
CA ILE A 120 0.60 -0.93 8.23
C ILE A 120 1.99 -1.22 8.82
N TYR A 121 3.04 -1.24 7.99
CA TYR A 121 4.40 -1.29 8.50
C TYR A 121 4.89 0.11 8.88
N SER A 122 5.71 0.17 9.92
CA SER A 122 6.33 1.41 10.40
C SER A 122 7.16 2.12 9.32
N GLN A 123 7.69 1.39 8.35
CA GLN A 123 8.54 1.90 7.27
C GLN A 123 7.80 2.30 6.00
N ASP A 124 6.48 2.15 5.94
CA ASP A 124 5.68 2.51 4.77
C ASP A 124 5.36 4.02 4.77
N TRP A 125 4.67 4.53 3.75
CA TRP A 125 4.24 5.93 3.67
C TRP A 125 2.94 6.06 2.87
N CYS A 126 2.16 7.13 3.07
CA CYS A 126 1.02 7.49 2.23
C CYS A 126 0.84 9.01 2.21
N ALA A 127 0.06 9.54 1.26
CA ALA A 127 -0.18 10.97 1.09
C ALA A 127 -0.92 11.64 2.28
N LEU A 128 -1.53 10.87 3.19
CA LEU A 128 -2.11 11.39 4.43
C LEU A 128 -1.07 11.61 5.54
N TRP A 129 0.21 11.32 5.28
CA TRP A 129 1.28 11.47 6.27
C TRP A 129 1.29 12.90 6.83
N GLN A 130 1.36 12.99 8.16
CA GLN A 130 1.53 14.24 8.90
C GLN A 130 2.52 13.97 10.04
N PRO A 131 3.51 14.84 10.26
CA PRO A 131 4.54 14.60 11.26
C PRO A 131 3.93 14.56 12.67
N VAL A 132 4.43 13.66 13.51
CA VAL A 132 4.17 13.77 14.96
C VAL A 132 4.68 15.13 15.45
N GLU A 133 3.83 15.85 16.16
CA GLU A 133 4.14 17.19 16.65
C GLU A 133 5.42 17.20 17.49
N GLY A 134 6.32 18.13 17.19
CA GLY A 134 7.56 18.33 17.94
C GLY A 134 8.70 17.35 17.63
N LEU A 135 8.51 16.33 16.76
CA LEU A 135 9.60 15.45 16.34
C LEU A 135 10.74 16.23 15.66
N GLU A 136 10.42 17.09 14.71
CA GLU A 136 11.41 17.88 13.97
C GLU A 136 12.28 18.75 14.89
N GLN A 137 11.63 19.39 15.86
CA GLN A 137 12.31 20.25 16.84
C GLN A 137 13.25 19.42 17.71
N GLN A 138 12.81 18.22 18.11
CA GLN A 138 13.61 17.30 18.92
C GLN A 138 14.82 16.77 18.14
N GLU A 139 14.63 16.35 16.89
CA GLU A 139 15.71 15.87 16.02
C GLU A 139 16.72 16.97 15.73
N ARG A 140 16.25 18.18 15.41
CA ARG A 140 17.11 19.35 15.18
C ARG A 140 17.88 19.74 16.44
N SER A 141 17.25 19.61 17.62
CA SER A 141 17.91 19.85 18.91
C SER A 141 18.93 18.77 19.25
N ARG A 142 18.66 17.49 18.95
CA ARG A 142 19.64 16.39 19.06
C ARG A 142 20.84 16.62 18.13
N ALA A 143 20.59 17.01 16.88
CA ALA A 143 21.64 17.30 15.90
C ALA A 143 22.53 18.47 16.33
N ARG A 144 21.97 19.50 16.97
CA ARG A 144 22.74 20.63 17.54
C ARG A 144 23.47 20.27 18.84
N GLY A 145 22.82 19.54 19.75
CA GLY A 145 23.43 19.12 21.01
C GLY A 145 24.62 18.16 20.81
N SER A 146 24.57 17.35 19.75
CA SER A 146 25.70 16.50 19.34
C SER A 146 26.92 17.29 18.84
N GLN A 147 26.80 18.58 18.52
CA GLN A 147 27.90 19.41 18.00
C GLN A 147 28.65 20.19 19.09
N THR A 148 28.16 20.21 20.33
CA THR A 148 28.76 20.99 21.43
C THR A 148 29.70 20.21 22.35
N ASP A 149 29.88 18.91 22.11
CA ASP A 149 30.87 18.08 22.80
C ASP A 149 32.11 17.87 21.90
N THR A 150 32.95 18.89 21.73
CA THR A 150 34.32 18.74 21.19
C THR A 150 35.23 19.84 21.75
#